data_AF-A0A822J0E3-F1
#
_entry.id   AF-A0A822J0E3-F1
#
_cell.length_a   1.000
_cell.length_b   1.000
_cell.length_c   1.000
_cell.angle_alpha   90.00
_cell.angle_beta   90.00
_cell.angle_gamma   90.00
#
_symmetry.space_group_name_H-M   'P 1'
#
loop_
_entity.id
_entity.type
_entity.pdbx_description
1 polymer ?
#
loop_
_entity_poly.entity_id
_entity_poly.type
_entity_poly.pdbx_seq_one_letter_code
_entity_poly.pdbx_strand_id
1 'polypeptide(L)'
;MTKTDIKCVICAAQTEEAKDLVVTSTVQGREIVITGLTGTRCPECGEQYVDAKSSRKALEIANKFRKPAIVFKRKVTVSGGRRVIGIPEEIDRALGKKENVDLWLEGNKIVAEIY
;
A
#
# COMPACT_ATOMS: atom_id res chain seq x y z
N MET A 1 29.65 -15.23 -2.07
CA MET A 1 28.47 -15.33 -2.96
C MET A 1 27.52 -16.31 -2.31
N THR A 2 26.49 -15.81 -1.63
CA THR A 2 25.48 -16.62 -0.93
C THR A 2 24.50 -17.17 -1.96
N LYS A 3 24.72 -18.40 -2.42
CA LYS A 3 23.80 -19.10 -3.32
C LYS A 3 22.46 -19.29 -2.62
N THR A 4 21.44 -18.60 -3.10
CA THR A 4 20.06 -18.85 -2.66
C THR A 4 19.47 -19.85 -3.66
N ASP A 5 19.33 -21.12 -3.25
CA ASP A 5 18.91 -22.24 -4.11
C ASP A 5 17.39 -22.24 -4.36
N ILE A 6 16.87 -21.17 -4.95
CA ILE A 6 15.47 -21.08 -5.35
C ILE A 6 15.34 -21.67 -6.76
N LYS A 7 14.60 -22.76 -6.87
CA LYS A 7 14.12 -23.26 -8.16
C LYS A 7 12.89 -22.48 -8.60
N CYS A 8 12.81 -22.20 -9.88
CA CYS A 8 11.65 -21.57 -10.49
C CYS A 8 10.43 -22.49 -10.34
N VAL A 9 9.30 -21.97 -9.83
CA VAL A 9 8.06 -22.75 -9.70
C VAL A 9 7.38 -23.04 -11.04
N ILE A 10 7.74 -22.31 -12.09
CA ILE A 10 7.15 -22.45 -13.43
C ILE A 10 7.86 -23.52 -14.26
N CYS A 11 9.20 -23.48 -14.31
CA CYS A 11 9.99 -24.35 -15.18
C CYS A 11 11.05 -25.19 -14.45
N ALA A 12 11.08 -25.17 -13.12
CA ALA A 12 12.04 -25.89 -12.25
C ALA A 12 13.53 -25.54 -12.45
N ALA A 13 13.86 -24.61 -13.35
CA ALA A 13 15.22 -24.13 -13.57
C ALA A 13 15.76 -23.36 -12.36
N GLN A 14 17.08 -23.31 -12.22
CA GLN A 14 17.73 -22.56 -11.15
C GLN A 14 17.56 -21.05 -11.40
N THR A 15 17.18 -20.30 -10.36
CA THR A 15 17.06 -18.84 -10.46
C THR A 15 18.39 -18.17 -10.12
N GLU A 16 18.63 -17.00 -10.70
CA GLU A 16 19.85 -16.21 -10.52
C GLU A 16 19.53 -14.92 -9.75
N GLU A 17 20.49 -14.41 -8.96
CA GLU A 17 20.30 -13.16 -8.23
C GLU A 17 20.13 -11.97 -9.19
N ALA A 18 19.10 -11.17 -8.94
CA ALA A 18 18.80 -9.95 -9.69
C ALA A 18 18.58 -8.78 -8.73
N LYS A 19 19.02 -7.58 -9.13
CA LYS A 19 18.94 -6.34 -8.33
C LYS A 19 18.11 -5.24 -9.00
N ASP A 20 17.59 -5.55 -10.16
CA ASP A 20 16.86 -4.70 -11.10
C ASP A 20 15.43 -5.23 -11.32
N LEU A 21 14.88 -6.00 -10.37
CA LEU A 21 13.54 -6.54 -10.50
C LEU A 21 12.51 -5.41 -10.52
N VAL A 22 11.46 -5.63 -11.32
CA VAL A 22 10.35 -4.69 -11.50
C VAL A 22 9.05 -5.40 -11.17
N VAL A 23 8.27 -4.79 -10.29
CA VAL A 23 6.91 -5.24 -9.97
C VAL A 23 5.93 -4.18 -10.43
N THR A 24 5.04 -4.58 -11.33
CA THR A 24 3.90 -3.76 -11.74
C THR A 24 2.67 -4.20 -10.96
N SER A 25 1.95 -3.25 -10.38
CA SER A 25 0.71 -3.51 -9.67
C SER A 25 -0.32 -2.43 -9.99
N THR A 26 -1.60 -2.78 -9.98
CA THR A 26 -2.69 -1.82 -10.15
C THR A 26 -3.29 -1.51 -8.79
N VAL A 27 -3.22 -0.25 -8.36
CA VAL A 27 -3.81 0.23 -7.11
C VAL A 27 -4.84 1.30 -7.45
N GLN A 28 -6.12 1.04 -7.15
CA GLN A 28 -7.23 1.99 -7.40
C GLN A 28 -7.29 2.51 -8.84
N GLY A 29 -7.10 1.62 -9.82
CA GLY A 29 -7.11 1.96 -11.25
C GLY A 29 -5.86 2.71 -11.75
N ARG A 30 -4.87 2.94 -10.88
CA ARG A 30 -3.56 3.49 -11.26
C ARG A 30 -2.56 2.36 -11.36
N GLU A 31 -1.85 2.30 -12.48
CA GLU A 31 -0.71 1.42 -12.63
C GLU A 31 0.48 2.01 -11.87
N ILE A 32 1.06 1.23 -10.96
CA ILE A 32 2.27 1.57 -10.23
C ILE A 32 3.37 0.61 -10.65
N VAL A 33 4.50 1.17 -11.08
CA VAL A 33 5.69 0.42 -11.47
C VAL A 33 6.75 0.63 -10.39
N ILE A 34 7.10 -0.44 -9.68
CA ILE A 34 8.07 -0.42 -8.59
C ILE A 34 9.36 -1.04 -9.09
N THR A 35 10.40 -0.22 -9.23
CA THR A 35 11.70 -0.61 -9.81
C THR A 35 12.80 -0.73 -8.75
N GLY A 36 13.92 -1.37 -9.12
CA GLY A 36 15.11 -1.48 -8.26
C GLY A 36 14.88 -2.40 -7.06
N LEU A 37 14.12 -3.48 -7.27
CA LEU A 37 13.89 -4.52 -6.29
C LEU A 37 14.96 -5.61 -6.41
N THR A 38 15.28 -6.23 -5.28
CA THR A 38 16.25 -7.32 -5.19
C THR A 38 15.53 -8.67 -5.01
N GLY A 39 16.14 -9.72 -5.54
CA GLY A 39 15.59 -11.07 -5.48
C GLY A 39 16.27 -12.01 -6.47
N THR A 40 15.52 -12.95 -7.04
CA THR A 40 16.00 -13.85 -8.09
C THR A 40 15.15 -13.79 -9.35
N ARG A 41 15.77 -14.02 -10.51
CA ARG A 41 15.11 -14.09 -11.82
C ARG A 41 15.42 -15.45 -12.45
N CYS A 42 14.43 -16.11 -13.02
CA CYS A 42 14.66 -17.31 -13.80
C CYS A 42 15.17 -16.94 -15.21
N PRO A 43 16.33 -17.43 -15.65
CA PRO A 43 16.85 -17.13 -16.98
C PRO A 43 16.05 -17.79 -18.11
N GLU A 44 15.38 -18.92 -17.82
CA GLU A 44 14.63 -19.70 -18.83
C GLU A 44 13.25 -19.10 -19.15
N CYS A 45 12.47 -18.76 -18.13
CA CYS A 45 11.09 -18.28 -18.32
C CYS A 45 10.88 -16.81 -17.94
N GLY A 46 11.90 -16.14 -17.39
CA GLY A 46 11.83 -14.73 -17.00
C GLY A 46 11.07 -14.46 -15.69
N GLU A 47 10.58 -15.48 -15.00
CA GLU A 47 9.84 -15.33 -13.74
C GLU A 47 10.69 -14.65 -12.65
N GLN A 48 10.07 -13.75 -11.88
CA GLN A 48 10.75 -12.88 -10.92
C GLN A 48 10.30 -13.17 -9.49
N TYR A 49 11.24 -13.43 -8.60
CA TYR A 49 11.00 -13.69 -7.19
C TYR A 49 11.64 -12.60 -6.36
N VAL A 50 10.83 -11.77 -5.71
CA VAL A 50 11.31 -10.65 -4.91
C VAL A 50 11.66 -11.13 -3.50
N ASP A 51 12.79 -10.67 -2.96
CA ASP A 51 13.18 -11.01 -1.59
C ASP A 51 12.27 -10.35 -0.53
N ALA A 52 12.36 -10.81 0.72
CA ALA A 52 11.50 -10.32 1.81
C ALA A 52 11.65 -8.81 2.08
N LYS A 53 12.84 -8.23 1.89
CA LYS A 53 13.11 -6.81 2.15
C LYS A 53 12.47 -5.94 1.06
N SER A 54 12.66 -6.34 -0.19
CA SER A 54 12.10 -5.70 -1.38
C SER A 54 10.59 -5.88 -1.46
N SER A 55 10.07 -7.03 -1.03
CA SER A 55 8.62 -7.28 -0.92
C SER A 55 7.96 -6.32 0.08
N ARG A 56 8.56 -6.14 1.27
CA ARG A 56 8.08 -5.13 2.25
C ARG A 56 8.10 -3.71 1.67
N LYS A 57 9.17 -3.33 0.97
CA LYS A 57 9.28 -2.02 0.31
C LYS A 57 8.20 -1.84 -0.77
N ALA A 58 7.95 -2.86 -1.58
CA ALA A 58 6.90 -2.84 -2.59
C ALA A 58 5.51 -2.65 -1.97
N LEU A 59 5.22 -3.37 -0.88
CA LEU A 59 3.98 -3.22 -0.11
C LEU A 59 3.84 -1.83 0.51
N GLU A 60 4.90 -1.26 1.09
CA GLU A 60 4.87 0.10 1.63
C GLU A 60 4.57 1.13 0.54
N ILE A 61 5.17 0.99 -0.64
CA ILE A 61 4.93 1.87 -1.79
C ILE A 61 3.48 1.72 -2.25
N ALA A 62 3.00 0.49 -2.48
CA ALA A 62 1.62 0.22 -2.86
C ALA A 62 0.61 0.80 -1.83
N ASN A 63 0.90 0.68 -0.54
CA ASN A 63 0.07 1.24 0.53
C ASN A 63 0.09 2.78 0.57
N LYS A 64 1.18 3.44 0.14
CA LYS A 64 1.17 4.91 -0.02
C LYS A 64 0.22 5.35 -1.13
N PHE A 65 0.12 4.57 -2.21
CA PHE A 65 -0.83 4.82 -3.29
C PHE A 65 -2.28 4.43 -2.94
N ARG A 66 -2.48 3.56 -1.94
CA ARG A 66 -3.80 3.27 -1.35
C ARG A 66 -4.35 4.40 -0.48
N LYS A 67 -3.55 5.41 -0.13
CA LYS A 67 -4.09 6.59 0.56
C LYS A 67 -5.04 7.30 -0.39
N PRO A 68 -6.30 7.59 0.00
CA PRO A 68 -7.18 8.36 -0.84
C PRO A 68 -6.48 9.65 -1.23
N ALA A 69 -6.56 10.01 -2.51
CA ALA A 69 -5.80 11.06 -3.18
C ALA A 69 -6.01 12.48 -2.59
N ILE A 70 -6.76 12.63 -1.50
CA ILE A 70 -7.14 13.90 -0.91
C ILE A 70 -6.99 13.83 0.61
N VAL A 71 -5.89 14.38 1.12
CA VAL A 71 -5.68 14.61 2.56
C VAL A 71 -6.21 15.99 2.89
N PHE A 72 -7.38 16.07 3.52
CA PHE A 72 -7.93 17.34 3.99
C PHE A 72 -7.36 17.68 5.37
N LYS A 73 -6.58 18.76 5.45
CA LYS A 73 -6.22 19.35 6.75
C LYS A 73 -7.41 20.17 7.26
N ARG A 74 -7.99 19.77 8.40
CA ARG A 74 -9.06 20.52 9.07
C ARG A 74 -8.62 20.94 10.46
N LYS A 75 -9.00 22.16 10.85
CA LYS A 75 -8.85 22.64 12.22
C LYS A 75 -9.81 21.85 13.10
N VAL A 76 -9.30 21.31 14.21
CA VAL A 76 -10.16 20.77 15.26
C VAL A 76 -10.78 21.95 16.00
N THR A 77 -12.09 22.09 15.92
CA THR A 77 -12.83 23.17 16.56
C THR A 77 -13.45 22.68 17.87
N VAL A 78 -14.01 23.61 18.64
CA VAL A 78 -14.77 23.31 19.85
C VAL A 78 -16.19 23.80 19.66
N SER A 79 -17.16 22.92 19.87
CA SER A 79 -18.59 23.26 19.86
C SER A 79 -19.28 22.51 21.00
N GLY A 80 -20.12 23.21 21.78
CA GLY A 80 -20.81 22.62 22.93
C GLY A 80 -19.86 21.98 23.96
N GLY A 81 -18.64 22.51 24.12
CA GLY A 81 -17.62 21.96 25.04
C GLY A 81 -16.91 20.70 24.54
N ARG A 82 -17.20 20.22 23.32
CA ARG A 82 -16.58 19.03 22.72
C ARG A 82 -15.71 19.40 21.53
N ARG A 83 -14.69 18.59 21.27
CA ARG A 83 -13.86 18.71 20.07
C ARG A 83 -14.62 18.17 18.88
N VAL A 84 -14.69 18.95 17.80
CA VAL A 84 -15.42 18.59 16.58
C VAL A 84 -14.49 18.74 15.37
N ILE A 85 -14.64 17.84 14.42
CA ILE A 85 -14.00 17.90 13.11
C ILE A 85 -15.12 17.85 12.08
N GLY A 86 -15.28 18.92 11.31
CA GLY A 86 -16.25 18.94 10.20
C GLY A 86 -15.73 18.11 9.04
N ILE A 87 -16.54 17.16 8.57
CA ILE A 87 -16.28 16.39 7.36
C ILE A 87 -16.59 17.29 6.15
N PRO A 88 -15.66 17.48 5.19
CA PRO A 88 -15.93 18.21 3.95
C PRO A 88 -17.10 17.61 3.18
N GLU A 89 -17.91 18.46 2.54
CA GLU A 89 -19.11 18.06 1.79
C GLU A 89 -18.80 17.04 0.69
N GLU A 90 -17.62 17.11 0.06
CA GLU A 90 -17.21 16.16 -0.96
C GLU A 90 -17.02 14.75 -0.41
N ILE A 91 -16.46 14.62 0.81
CA ILE A 91 -16.32 13.34 1.51
C ILE A 91 -17.71 12.88 1.96
N ASP A 92 -18.49 13.76 2.55
CA ASP A 92 -19.83 13.46 3.07
C ASP A 92 -20.76 12.96 1.95
N ARG A 93 -20.70 13.58 0.77
CA ARG A 93 -21.40 13.14 -0.45
C ARG A 93 -20.91 11.78 -0.96
N ALA A 94 -19.59 11.54 -0.94
CA ALA A 94 -19.02 10.28 -1.39
C ALA A 94 -19.35 9.10 -0.46
N LEU A 95 -19.45 9.37 0.84
CA LEU A 95 -19.78 8.37 1.87
C LEU A 95 -21.28 8.20 2.10
N GLY A 96 -22.11 9.07 1.52
CA GLY A 96 -23.57 8.96 1.58
C GLY A 96 -24.19 9.46 2.88
N LYS A 97 -23.60 10.47 3.53
CA LYS A 97 -24.13 11.12 4.74
C LYS A 97 -24.56 10.15 5.85
N LYS A 98 -23.70 9.17 6.11
CA LYS A 98 -23.96 8.14 7.11
C LYS A 98 -23.93 8.74 8.50
N GLU A 99 -24.88 8.30 9.34
CA GLU A 99 -25.08 8.87 10.66
C GLU A 99 -24.08 8.33 11.69
N ASN A 100 -23.57 7.12 11.49
CA ASN A 100 -22.71 6.43 12.45
C ASN A 100 -21.31 6.20 11.89
N VAL A 101 -20.32 6.32 12.78
CA VAL A 101 -18.90 6.15 12.50
C VAL A 101 -18.27 5.41 13.67
N ASP A 102 -17.53 4.35 13.37
CA ASP A 102 -16.71 3.68 14.37
C ASP A 102 -15.41 4.46 14.56
N LEU A 103 -15.08 4.76 15.82
CA LEU A 103 -13.92 5.57 16.19
C LEU A 103 -13.03 4.79 17.16
N TRP A 104 -11.75 4.64 16.82
CA TRP A 104 -10.76 4.03 17.70
C TRP A 104 -9.39 4.70 17.61
N LEU A 105 -8.52 4.38 18.57
CA LEU A 105 -7.14 4.84 18.60
C LEU A 105 -6.21 3.79 17.98
N GLU A 106 -5.39 4.23 17.03
CA GLU A 106 -4.29 3.44 16.47
C GLU A 106 -2.97 4.18 16.74
N GLY A 107 -2.29 3.78 17.83
CA GLY A 107 -1.06 4.42 18.29
C GLY A 107 -1.29 5.89 18.68
N ASN A 108 -0.76 6.82 17.89
CA ASN A 108 -0.92 8.26 18.08
C ASN A 108 -1.94 8.93 17.14
N LYS A 109 -2.84 8.14 16.54
CA LYS A 109 -3.83 8.60 15.55
C LYS A 109 -5.24 8.18 15.96
N ILE A 110 -6.21 9.00 15.58
CA ILE A 110 -7.63 8.63 15.61
C ILE A 110 -7.97 8.08 14.23
N VAL A 111 -8.57 6.89 14.20
CA VAL A 111 -9.11 6.26 12.99
C VAL A 111 -10.62 6.31 13.07
N ALA A 112 -11.24 6.63 11.93
CA ALA A 112 -12.68 6.74 11.77
C ALA A 112 -13.09 5.88 10.57
N GLU A 113 -14.02 4.96 10.77
CA GLU A 113 -14.53 4.08 9.73
C GLU A 113 -16.05 4.23 9.60
N ILE A 114 -16.51 4.38 8.36
CA ILE A 114 -17.87 4.77 8.03
C ILE A 114 -18.50 3.63 7.24
N TYR A 115 -19.54 3.01 7.81
CA TYR A 115 -20.15 1.75 7.36
C TYR A 115 -21.55 1.88 6.78
#